data_AF-A0AAV1XX42-F1
#
_entry.id   AF-A0AAV1XX42-F1
#
_cell.length_a   1.000
_cell.length_b   1.000
_cell.length_c   1.000
_cell.angle_alpha   90.00
_cell.angle_beta   90.00
_cell.angle_gamma   90.00
#
_symmetry.space_group_name_H-M   'P 1'
#
loop_
_entity.id
_entity.type
_entity.pdbx_description
1 polymer ?
#
loop_
_entity_poly.entity_id
_entity_poly.type
_entity_poly.pdbx_seq_one_letter_code
_entity_poly.pdbx_strand_id
1 'polypeptide(L)'
;MGAPEAASGMNNSENLLRQKDEALPIDTIFHLPAPLPAFPPSGDSFATGVIDLGELQVTQISAFNKVWSTCDGGLDNKGATIFEPKNIPKGFYMLGSYSQPNNKALYGWILVAKDVSSKTIKPTLKQPSDYTLV
;
A
#
# COMPACT_ATOMS: atom_id res chain seq x y z
N MET A 1 27.84 -41.19 69.55
CA MET A 1 27.88 -41.95 68.29
C MET A 1 26.49 -41.84 67.67
N GLY A 2 26.36 -41.19 66.52
CA GLY A 2 25.13 -41.13 65.70
C GLY A 2 24.15 -39.98 66.00
N ALA A 3 24.11 -38.98 65.10
CA ALA A 3 22.88 -38.27 64.71
C ALA A 3 22.31 -38.98 63.45
N PRO A 4 21.15 -38.62 62.82
CA PRO A 4 20.16 -37.55 63.07
C PRO A 4 18.69 -38.10 63.06
N GLU A 5 17.62 -37.30 63.18
CA GLU A 5 16.62 -36.93 62.13
C GLU A 5 15.32 -36.56 62.88
N ALA A 6 14.41 -35.68 62.44
CA ALA A 6 14.32 -34.76 61.32
C ALA A 6 13.36 -33.63 61.74
N ALA A 7 13.63 -32.41 61.26
CA ALA A 7 12.75 -31.26 61.39
C ALA A 7 11.44 -31.48 60.60
N SER A 8 10.29 -31.16 61.20
CA SER A 8 9.06 -30.91 60.44
C SER A 8 8.92 -29.39 60.28
N GLY A 9 9.40 -28.90 59.14
CA GLY A 9 9.27 -27.53 58.71
C GLY A 9 7.89 -27.24 58.12
N MET A 10 7.37 -26.07 58.49
CA MET A 10 6.79 -25.05 57.62
C MET A 10 5.88 -25.47 56.43
N ASN A 11 4.58 -25.21 56.61
CA ASN A 11 3.63 -24.54 55.69
C ASN A 11 3.98 -24.47 54.18
N ASN A 12 3.19 -25.10 53.30
CA ASN A 12 3.24 -24.72 51.86
C ASN A 12 1.99 -25.06 51.01
N SER A 13 0.86 -25.49 51.59
CA SER A 13 -0.31 -25.90 50.78
C SER A 13 -1.32 -24.80 50.48
N GLU A 14 -1.18 -23.59 51.01
CA GLU A 14 -2.17 -22.50 50.87
C GLU A 14 -1.76 -21.42 49.85
N ASN A 15 -0.61 -21.56 49.18
CA ASN A 15 -0.05 -20.49 48.31
C ASN A 15 0.11 -20.88 46.83
N LEU A 16 -0.33 -22.07 46.44
CA LEU A 16 -0.50 -22.44 45.03
C LEU A 16 -1.98 -22.26 44.71
N LEU A 17 -2.33 -21.55 43.64
CA LEU A 17 -3.70 -21.22 43.18
C LEU A 17 -4.29 -19.86 43.62
N ARG A 18 -3.46 -18.86 43.87
CA ARG A 18 -3.83 -17.46 43.60
C ARG A 18 -2.97 -16.91 42.46
N GLN A 19 -2.95 -17.62 41.34
CA GLN A 19 -2.55 -17.02 40.09
C GLN A 19 -3.67 -16.05 39.74
N LYS A 20 -3.43 -14.77 40.04
CA LYS A 20 -4.30 -13.68 39.61
C LYS A 20 -4.33 -13.77 38.08
N ASP A 21 -5.45 -14.18 37.51
CA ASP A 21 -5.71 -14.09 36.08
C ASP A 21 -5.68 -12.60 35.72
N GLU A 22 -4.48 -12.08 35.49
CA GLU A 22 -4.32 -10.77 34.87
C GLU A 22 -4.64 -10.97 33.39
N ALA A 23 -5.78 -10.40 32.97
CA ALA A 23 -6.22 -10.42 31.59
C ALA A 23 -5.07 -9.96 30.69
N LEU A 24 -4.82 -10.71 29.61
CA LEU A 24 -3.75 -10.37 28.70
C LEU A 24 -4.10 -9.03 28.02
N PRO A 25 -3.11 -8.23 27.60
CA PRO A 25 -3.38 -6.98 26.91
C PRO A 25 -4.31 -7.13 25.69
N ILE A 26 -4.31 -8.29 25.04
CA ILE A 26 -5.18 -8.61 23.91
C ILE A 26 -6.66 -8.80 24.31
N ASP A 27 -6.92 -9.13 25.58
CA ASP A 27 -8.27 -9.30 26.13
C ASP A 27 -8.86 -7.96 26.62
N THR A 28 -8.12 -6.86 26.46
CA THR A 28 -8.56 -5.51 26.84
C THR A 28 -8.92 -4.67 25.63
N ILE A 29 -9.96 -3.84 25.76
CA ILE A 29 -10.33 -2.87 24.72
C ILE A 29 -9.30 -1.76 24.73
N PHE A 30 -8.65 -1.52 23.59
CA PHE A 30 -7.74 -0.40 23.43
C PHE A 30 -8.49 0.93 23.52
N HIS A 31 -8.06 1.78 24.45
CA HIS A 31 -8.49 3.16 24.55
C HIS A 31 -7.31 4.08 24.25
N LEU A 32 -7.54 5.11 23.44
CA LEU A 32 -6.53 6.13 23.19
C LEU A 32 -6.24 6.89 24.50
N PRO A 33 -4.97 7.19 24.80
CA PRO A 33 -4.58 7.91 26.03
C PRO A 33 -5.05 9.38 26.03
N ALA A 34 -5.48 9.89 24.87
CA ALA A 34 -6.06 11.21 24.69
C ALA A 34 -7.14 11.16 23.59
N PRO A 35 -8.08 12.12 23.57
CA PRO A 35 -8.99 12.29 22.43
C PRO A 35 -8.20 12.40 21.13
N LEU A 36 -8.77 11.90 20.03
CA LEU A 36 -8.19 12.11 18.71
C LEU A 36 -7.97 13.62 18.50
N PRO A 37 -6.80 14.05 17.99
CA PRO A 37 -6.61 15.44 17.63
C PRO A 37 -7.71 15.84 16.65
N ALA A 38 -8.18 17.08 16.74
CA ALA A 38 -9.06 17.62 15.72
C ALA A 38 -8.30 17.53 14.39
N PHE A 39 -8.79 16.69 13.47
CA PHE A 39 -8.29 16.72 12.11
C PHE A 39 -8.50 18.15 11.59
N PRO A 40 -7.55 18.69 10.81
CA PRO A 40 -7.78 19.96 10.15
C PRO A 40 -9.13 19.87 9.43
N PRO A 41 -9.93 20.97 9.43
CA PRO A 41 -11.20 21.00 8.70
C PRO A 41 -10.96 20.44 7.30
N SER A 42 -11.94 19.71 6.77
CA SER A 42 -11.87 19.11 5.43
C SER A 42 -11.49 20.18 4.41
N GLY A 43 -10.19 20.32 4.18
CA GLY A 43 -9.62 21.22 3.21
C GLY A 43 -9.46 20.47 1.90
N ASP A 44 -9.50 21.19 0.80
CA ASP A 44 -9.40 20.65 -0.56
C ASP A 44 -8.03 20.01 -0.89
N SER A 45 -7.15 19.79 0.10
CA SER A 45 -5.73 19.47 -0.09
C SER A 45 -5.30 18.09 0.40
N PHE A 46 -6.02 17.44 1.33
CA PHE A 46 -5.64 16.12 1.84
C PHE A 46 -6.38 15.01 1.10
N ALA A 47 -5.67 13.93 0.74
CA ALA A 47 -6.22 12.74 0.08
C ALA A 47 -6.96 13.01 -1.26
N THR A 48 -6.55 14.04 -2.00
CA THR A 48 -7.12 14.37 -3.33
C THR A 48 -6.82 13.32 -4.42
N GLY A 49 -5.92 12.37 -4.13
CA GLY A 49 -5.43 11.39 -5.10
C GLY A 49 -4.42 11.96 -6.10
N VAL A 50 -4.03 13.23 -5.95
CA VAL A 50 -3.00 13.90 -6.76
C VAL A 50 -1.80 14.18 -5.87
N ILE A 51 -0.62 13.78 -6.35
CA ILE A 51 0.67 14.08 -5.71
C ILE A 51 1.32 15.19 -6.50
N ASP A 52 1.67 16.28 -5.81
CA ASP A 52 2.41 17.39 -6.39
C ASP A 52 3.91 17.19 -6.13
N LEU A 53 4.69 17.07 -7.22
CA LEU A 53 6.14 16.91 -7.22
C LEU A 53 6.85 18.21 -7.65
N GLY A 54 6.19 19.37 -7.50
CA GLY A 54 6.68 20.69 -7.86
C GLY A 54 6.01 21.22 -9.12
N GLU A 55 6.71 21.18 -10.25
CA GLU A 55 6.16 21.59 -11.56
C GLU A 55 5.40 20.44 -12.26
N LEU A 56 5.27 19.29 -11.59
CA LEU A 56 4.66 18.06 -12.10
C LEU A 56 3.66 17.51 -11.09
N GLN A 57 2.41 17.35 -11.50
CA GLN A 57 1.42 16.62 -10.72
C GLN A 57 1.26 15.21 -11.29
N VAL A 58 1.12 14.23 -10.40
CA VAL A 58 0.87 12.82 -10.78
C VAL A 58 -0.35 12.27 -10.06
N THR A 59 -1.08 11.37 -10.72
CA THR A 59 -2.19 10.64 -10.10
C THR A 59 -2.20 9.20 -10.60
N GLN A 60 -2.70 8.29 -9.77
CA GLN A 60 -2.76 6.87 -10.10
C GLN A 60 -3.97 6.55 -10.98
N ILE A 61 -3.80 5.63 -11.93
CA ILE A 61 -4.87 5.03 -12.72
C ILE A 61 -4.79 3.52 -12.59
N SER A 62 -5.90 2.90 -12.21
CA SER A 62 -6.08 1.44 -12.11
C SER A 62 -7.12 0.90 -13.11
N ALA A 63 -7.72 1.78 -13.91
CA ALA A 63 -8.60 1.40 -15.01
C ALA A 63 -7.79 1.31 -16.31
N PHE A 64 -7.99 0.26 -17.09
CA PHE A 64 -7.16 -0.04 -18.24
C PHE A 64 -7.94 -0.46 -19.47
N ASN A 65 -7.39 -0.17 -20.64
CA ASN A 65 -7.75 -0.80 -21.92
C ASN A 65 -6.64 -1.78 -22.30
N LYS A 66 -7.00 -3.01 -22.71
CA LYS A 66 -6.04 -3.95 -23.28
C LYS A 66 -5.63 -3.46 -24.67
N VAL A 67 -4.32 -3.29 -24.89
CA VAL A 67 -3.75 -2.91 -26.19
C VAL A 67 -3.42 -4.17 -26.97
N TRP A 68 -2.70 -5.09 -26.35
CA TRP A 68 -2.19 -6.29 -27.01
C TRP A 68 -1.82 -7.38 -26.01
N SER A 69 -1.76 -8.62 -26.46
CA SER A 69 -1.25 -9.74 -25.68
C SER A 69 -0.46 -10.72 -26.54
N THR A 70 0.58 -11.30 -25.94
CA THR A 70 1.32 -12.44 -26.51
C THR A 70 0.83 -13.75 -25.91
N CYS A 71 0.91 -14.85 -26.67
CA CYS A 71 0.64 -16.22 -26.21
C CYS A 71 -0.68 -16.39 -25.44
N ASP A 72 -1.72 -15.63 -25.79
CA ASP A 72 -3.05 -15.74 -25.20
C ASP A 72 -3.63 -17.14 -25.43
N GLY A 73 -4.07 -17.79 -24.35
CA GLY A 73 -4.75 -19.08 -24.43
C GLY A 73 -3.85 -20.30 -24.63
N GLY A 74 -2.52 -20.14 -24.60
CA GLY A 74 -1.57 -21.27 -24.58
C GLY A 74 -1.61 -22.07 -23.27
N LEU A 75 -0.85 -23.17 -23.19
CA LEU A 75 -0.73 -23.98 -21.98
C LEU A 75 -0.30 -23.10 -20.79
N ASP A 76 -1.09 -23.11 -19.72
CA ASP A 76 -0.95 -22.28 -18.52
C ASP A 76 -1.05 -20.75 -18.74
N ASN A 77 -1.41 -20.29 -19.93
CA ASN A 77 -1.56 -18.88 -20.30
C ASN A 77 -0.38 -18.00 -19.82
N LYS A 78 0.86 -18.49 -20.05
CA LYS A 78 2.11 -17.87 -19.57
C LYS A 78 2.59 -16.66 -20.40
N GLY A 79 1.74 -16.13 -21.27
CA GLY A 79 2.01 -14.91 -22.02
C GLY A 79 1.94 -13.65 -21.15
N ALA A 80 2.00 -12.49 -21.81
CA ALA A 80 1.86 -11.19 -21.18
C ALA A 80 0.88 -10.31 -21.95
N THR A 81 0.15 -9.49 -21.22
CA THR A 81 -0.78 -8.49 -21.77
C THR A 81 -0.26 -7.11 -21.45
N ILE A 82 -0.35 -6.23 -22.45
CA ILE A 82 -0.01 -4.81 -22.35
C ILE A 82 -1.31 -4.01 -22.32
N PHE A 83 -1.34 -3.04 -21.42
CA PHE A 83 -2.48 -2.22 -21.10
C PHE A 83 -2.11 -0.74 -21.14
N GLU A 84 -3.03 0.08 -21.62
CA GLU A 84 -2.98 1.53 -21.50
C GLU A 84 -3.99 2.02 -20.46
N PRO A 85 -3.70 3.13 -19.74
CA PRO A 85 -4.64 3.72 -18.81
C PRO A 85 -5.91 4.16 -19.53
N LYS A 86 -7.04 3.88 -18.90
CA LYS A 86 -8.36 4.30 -19.32
C LYS A 86 -8.83 5.48 -18.47
N ASN A 87 -9.66 6.35 -19.03
CA ASN A 87 -10.29 7.47 -18.33
C ASN A 87 -9.27 8.44 -17.69
N ILE A 88 -8.20 8.77 -18.41
CA ILE A 88 -7.19 9.72 -17.96
C ILE A 88 -7.87 11.08 -17.67
N PRO A 89 -7.69 11.67 -16.47
CA PRO A 89 -8.25 12.97 -16.13
C PRO A 89 -7.76 14.09 -17.04
N LYS A 90 -8.59 15.12 -17.22
CA LYS A 90 -8.26 16.25 -18.11
C LYS A 90 -6.93 16.90 -17.73
N GLY A 91 -6.06 17.05 -18.74
CA GLY A 91 -4.73 17.67 -18.60
C GLY A 91 -3.64 16.74 -18.08
N PHE A 92 -3.98 15.51 -17.67
CA PHE A 92 -3.00 14.46 -17.42
C PHE A 92 -2.70 13.70 -18.72
N TYR A 93 -1.49 13.16 -18.81
CA TYR A 93 -0.96 12.41 -19.93
C TYR A 93 -0.36 11.09 -19.45
N MET A 94 -0.45 10.07 -20.30
CA MET A 94 0.17 8.77 -20.05
C MET A 94 1.71 8.90 -20.11
N LEU A 95 2.39 8.31 -19.12
CA LEU A 95 3.86 8.20 -19.11
C LEU A 95 4.37 6.85 -19.64
N GLY A 96 3.51 5.83 -19.69
CA GLY A 96 3.83 4.51 -20.22
C GLY A 96 2.66 3.53 -20.06
N SER A 97 2.86 2.31 -20.56
CA SER A 97 1.89 1.21 -20.48
C SER A 97 2.17 0.32 -19.27
N TYR A 98 1.13 -0.38 -18.80
CA TYR A 98 1.26 -1.44 -17.80
C TYR A 98 1.33 -2.80 -18.49
N SER A 99 2.14 -3.72 -17.98
CA SER A 99 2.13 -5.11 -18.44
C SER A 99 2.08 -6.08 -17.28
N GLN A 100 1.42 -7.22 -17.49
CA GLN A 100 1.38 -8.32 -16.53
C GLN A 100 1.23 -9.67 -17.23
N PRO A 101 1.60 -10.78 -16.56
CA PRO A 101 1.34 -12.12 -17.04
C PRO A 101 -0.17 -12.39 -17.25
N ASN A 102 -0.54 -13.12 -18.29
CA ASN A 102 -1.95 -13.41 -18.61
C ASN A 102 -2.60 -14.36 -17.61
N ASN A 103 -1.80 -15.14 -16.87
CA ASN A 103 -2.26 -16.06 -15.84
C ASN A 103 -2.40 -15.41 -14.44
N LYS A 104 -2.36 -14.08 -14.38
CA LYS A 104 -2.66 -13.30 -13.17
C LYS A 104 -3.90 -12.44 -13.39
N ALA A 105 -4.72 -12.33 -12.35
CA ALA A 105 -5.79 -11.33 -12.32
C ALA A 105 -5.20 -9.92 -12.49
N LEU A 106 -5.97 -8.95 -12.97
CA LEU A 106 -5.50 -7.57 -13.09
C LEU A 106 -5.38 -6.93 -11.70
N TYR A 107 -4.19 -6.48 -11.30
CA TYR A 107 -3.95 -5.85 -9.99
C TYR A 107 -3.03 -4.62 -10.02
N GLY A 108 -2.67 -4.14 -11.23
CA GLY A 108 -1.74 -3.02 -11.40
C GLY A 108 -2.37 -1.64 -11.27
N TRP A 109 -1.48 -0.65 -11.19
CA TRP A 109 -1.78 0.77 -11.39
C TRP A 109 -0.59 1.41 -12.08
N ILE A 110 -0.81 2.55 -12.73
CA ILE A 110 0.25 3.40 -13.27
C ILE A 110 0.04 4.84 -12.84
N LEU A 111 1.09 5.66 -12.98
CA LEU A 111 0.97 7.11 -12.83
C LEU A 111 0.76 7.76 -14.19
N VAL A 112 -0.20 8.69 -14.23
CA VAL A 112 -0.33 9.69 -15.29
C VAL A 112 0.14 11.03 -14.74
N ALA A 113 0.62 11.90 -15.61
CA ALA A 113 1.24 13.15 -15.18
C ALA A 113 0.67 14.37 -15.90
N LYS A 114 0.64 15.49 -15.19
CA LYS A 114 0.20 16.79 -15.66
C LYS A 114 1.30 17.80 -15.39
N ASP A 115 1.67 18.53 -16.43
CA ASP A 115 2.54 19.69 -16.31
C ASP A 115 1.75 20.86 -15.68
N VAL A 116 2.27 21.41 -14.59
CA VAL A 116 1.73 22.59 -13.92
C VAL A 116 2.73 23.74 -13.89
N SER A 117 3.81 23.64 -14.66
CA SER A 117 4.78 24.72 -14.83
C SER A 117 4.13 25.93 -15.52
N SER A 118 4.53 27.13 -15.08
CA SER A 118 4.16 28.37 -15.77
C SER A 118 5.05 28.67 -16.99
N LYS A 119 5.97 27.75 -17.33
CA LYS A 119 7.03 27.94 -18.34
C LYS A 119 6.57 27.43 -19.71
N THR A 120 6.61 28.29 -20.72
CA THR A 120 6.23 27.91 -22.10
C THR A 120 7.40 27.40 -22.93
N ILE A 121 8.64 27.76 -22.60
CA ILE A 121 9.83 27.47 -23.42
C ILE A 121 10.50 26.13 -23.05
N LYS A 122 10.30 25.65 -21.82
CA LYS A 122 10.83 24.38 -21.30
C LYS A 122 9.80 23.74 -20.37
N PRO A 123 8.70 23.20 -20.91
CA PRO A 123 7.71 22.51 -20.11
C PRO A 123 8.33 21.28 -19.44
N THR A 124 7.77 20.89 -18.29
CA THR A 124 8.15 19.69 -17.55
C THR A 124 7.72 18.41 -18.28
N LEU A 125 6.64 18.44 -19.06
CA LEU A 125 6.26 17.36 -19.97
C LEU A 125 6.36 17.79 -21.43
N LYS A 126 6.86 16.87 -22.26
CA LYS A 126 6.92 17.05 -23.72
C LYS A 126 6.50 15.78 -24.42
N GLN A 127 5.80 15.92 -25.54
CA GLN A 127 5.47 14.76 -26.37
C GLN A 127 6.75 14.15 -26.96
N PRO A 128 6.83 12.81 -27.01
CA PRO A 128 7.90 12.13 -27.72
C PRO A 128 7.86 12.50 -29.20
N SER A 129 9.04 12.73 -29.79
CA SER A 129 9.17 13.11 -31.20
C SER A 129 9.24 11.90 -32.15
N ASP A 130 9.67 10.75 -31.66
CA ASP A 130 9.86 9.53 -32.45
C ASP A 130 9.90 8.29 -31.54
N TYR A 131 9.79 7.10 -32.14
CA TYR A 131 9.92 5.81 -31.47
C TYR A 131 10.82 4.89 -32.30
N THR A 132 11.62 4.07 -31.60
CA THR A 132 12.45 3.03 -32.23
C THR A 132 12.08 1.68 -31.65
N LEU A 133 12.03 0.65 -32.49
CA LEU A 133 11.81 -0.72 -32.05
C LEU A 133 13.05 -1.20 -31.28
N VAL A 134 12.83 -1.70 -30.07
CA VAL A 134 13.86 -2.25 -29.17
C VAL A 134 13.95 -3.76 -29.26
#